data_AF-A0A1E7FYK8-F1
#
_entry.id   AF-A0A1E7FYK8-F1
#
_cell.length_a   1.000
_cell.length_b   1.000
_cell.length_c   1.000
_cell.angle_alpha   90.00
_cell.angle_beta   90.00
_cell.angle_gamma   90.00
#
_symmetry.space_group_name_H-M   'P 1'
#
loop_
_entity.id
_entity.type
_entity.pdbx_description
1 polymer ?
#
loop_
_entity_poly.entity_id
_entity_poly.type
_entity_poly.pdbx_seq_one_letter_code
_entity_poly.pdbx_strand_id
1 'polypeptide(L)'
;MKYFIFPFLSLVVFVVALMCVARTTTAFVTSTKCSVTTTTKMLMSTTGETEVEKLLRMAKKLRAQAEESEKEIHVELAGKKAGRDGKIDGLIDHLCDSSGNVYRQSSVVERLRKKKPSLDTLEKLVDRLDYQRDVALGNKHVEAKNDKFVSVSGEKNEIEAERLNTLTDVLLNALEELDGEFQARSKTDSTTTVSKELRIRLSEKRRERSEKFQERQESLREAQTIKKGQKYELHDENQEKLD
;
A
#
# COMPACT_ATOMS: atom_id res chain seq x y z
N MET A 1 -50.42 1.52 -29.95
CA MET A 1 -49.35 1.47 -30.98
C MET A 1 -48.21 2.39 -30.58
N LYS A 2 -47.09 1.84 -30.10
CA LYS A 2 -45.74 2.45 -30.11
C LYS A 2 -44.72 1.38 -29.67
N TYR A 3 -44.02 0.89 -30.69
CA TYR A 3 -42.80 0.08 -30.85
C TYR A 3 -41.95 -0.17 -29.57
N PHE A 4 -41.59 -1.39 -29.15
CA PHE A 4 -40.90 -2.52 -29.82
C PHE A 4 -39.48 -2.16 -30.32
N ILE A 5 -38.57 -1.79 -29.41
CA ILE A 5 -37.13 -1.57 -29.70
C ILE A 5 -36.26 -2.07 -28.53
N PHE A 6 -36.38 -3.35 -28.12
CA PHE A 6 -35.62 -3.86 -26.97
C PHE A 6 -34.74 -5.11 -27.14
N PRO A 7 -34.67 -5.85 -28.27
CA PRO A 7 -33.70 -6.95 -28.33
C PRO A 7 -32.34 -6.55 -28.93
N PHE A 8 -32.23 -5.45 -29.68
CA PHE A 8 -30.98 -5.12 -30.39
C PHE A 8 -29.89 -4.48 -29.52
N LEU A 9 -30.24 -3.75 -28.44
CA LEU A 9 -29.20 -3.18 -27.56
C LEU A 9 -28.49 -4.24 -26.71
N SER A 10 -29.15 -5.35 -26.38
CA SER A 10 -28.55 -6.44 -25.59
C SER A 10 -27.46 -7.20 -26.37
N LEU A 11 -27.65 -7.38 -27.68
CA LEU A 11 -26.68 -8.08 -28.52
C LEU A 11 -25.42 -7.23 -28.79
N VAL A 12 -25.55 -5.91 -28.90
CA VAL A 12 -24.39 -5.01 -29.13
C VAL A 12 -23.49 -4.94 -27.89
N VAL A 13 -24.05 -4.97 -26.69
CA VAL A 13 -23.25 -4.98 -25.45
C VAL A 13 -22.47 -6.29 -25.30
N PHE A 14 -23.03 -7.42 -25.74
CA PHE A 14 -22.35 -8.72 -25.64
C PHE A 14 -21.21 -8.89 -26.65
N VAL A 15 -21.33 -8.34 -27.87
CA VAL A 15 -20.25 -8.40 -28.87
C VAL A 15 -19.09 -7.44 -28.51
N VAL A 16 -19.38 -6.30 -27.88
CA VAL A 16 -18.33 -5.38 -27.41
C VAL A 16 -17.59 -5.94 -26.18
N ALA A 17 -18.27 -6.65 -25.28
CA ALA A 17 -17.61 -7.29 -24.12
C ALA A 17 -16.64 -8.42 -24.52
N LEU A 18 -16.94 -9.17 -25.59
CA LEU A 18 -16.06 -10.25 -26.09
C LEU A 18 -14.86 -9.74 -26.91
N MET A 19 -14.94 -8.56 -27.52
CA MET A 19 -13.80 -7.93 -28.21
C MET A 19 -12.80 -7.25 -27.26
N CYS A 20 -13.19 -6.96 -26.00
CA CYS A 20 -12.29 -6.36 -25.01
C CYS A 20 -11.42 -7.37 -24.23
N VAL A 21 -11.69 -8.67 -24.32
CA VAL A 21 -10.89 -9.72 -23.63
C VAL A 21 -9.77 -10.28 -24.53
N ALA A 22 -9.74 -9.95 -25.82
CA ALA A 22 -8.74 -10.48 -26.77
C ALA A 22 -7.53 -9.56 -27.05
N ARG A 23 -7.37 -8.43 -26.33
CA ARG A 23 -6.23 -7.51 -26.57
C ARG A 23 -5.70 -6.87 -25.27
N THR A 24 -4.90 -7.62 -24.52
CA THR A 24 -3.69 -7.09 -23.83
C THR A 24 -2.75 -8.25 -23.46
N THR A 25 -2.28 -9.00 -24.46
CA THR A 25 -1.01 -9.73 -24.41
C THR A 25 -0.12 -9.19 -25.52
N THR A 26 0.30 -7.94 -25.38
CA THR A 26 1.43 -7.42 -26.15
C THR A 26 2.51 -7.01 -25.18
N ALA A 27 3.45 -7.95 -25.05
CA ALA A 27 4.82 -7.77 -24.62
C ALA A 27 5.31 -6.31 -24.65
N PHE A 28 5.70 -5.79 -23.50
CA PHE A 28 6.63 -4.68 -23.44
C PHE A 28 8.04 -5.25 -23.44
N VAL A 29 8.49 -5.64 -24.63
CA VAL A 29 9.91 -5.67 -24.97
C VAL A 29 10.27 -4.24 -25.35
N THR A 30 10.86 -3.49 -24.41
CA THR A 30 11.61 -2.28 -24.76
C THR A 30 12.90 -2.72 -25.43
N SER A 31 12.79 -2.81 -26.76
CA SER A 31 13.91 -2.79 -27.69
C SER A 31 14.59 -1.42 -27.57
N THR A 32 15.53 -1.30 -26.63
CA THR A 32 16.55 -0.27 -26.67
C THR A 32 17.51 -0.69 -27.78
N LYS A 33 17.46 0.01 -28.91
CA LYS A 33 18.46 -0.09 -29.99
C LYS A 33 19.82 0.32 -29.43
N CYS A 34 20.52 -0.61 -28.80
CA CYS A 34 21.96 -0.53 -28.69
C CYS A 34 22.51 -1.20 -29.94
N SER A 35 22.89 -0.39 -30.93
CA SER A 35 23.69 -0.83 -32.06
C SER A 35 25.06 -1.24 -31.53
N VAL A 36 25.15 -2.48 -31.06
CA VAL A 36 26.41 -3.10 -30.64
C VAL A 36 27.03 -3.71 -31.89
N THR A 37 27.64 -2.86 -32.72
CA THR A 37 28.70 -3.30 -33.63
C THR A 37 29.94 -3.56 -32.80
N THR A 38 29.94 -4.65 -32.02
CA THR A 38 31.17 -5.18 -31.45
C THR A 38 31.61 -6.33 -32.32
N THR A 39 32.39 -5.95 -33.33
CA THR A 39 33.30 -6.82 -34.05
C THR A 39 33.97 -7.77 -33.06
N THR A 40 33.80 -9.06 -33.30
CA THR A 40 34.44 -10.17 -32.60
C THR A 40 35.96 -10.05 -32.76
N LYS A 41 36.62 -9.24 -31.93
CA LYS A 41 38.05 -9.39 -31.69
C LYS A 41 38.23 -10.39 -30.59
N MET A 42 38.28 -11.66 -31.00
CA MET A 42 39.09 -12.69 -30.35
C MET A 42 40.47 -12.06 -30.07
N LEU A 43 40.67 -11.57 -28.85
CA LEU A 43 42.00 -11.40 -28.32
C LEU A 43 42.15 -12.44 -27.23
N MET A 44 42.90 -13.48 -27.56
CA MET A 44 43.28 -14.51 -26.63
C MET A 44 44.22 -13.94 -25.55
N SER A 45 44.10 -14.57 -24.38
CA SER A 45 45.17 -14.85 -23.43
C SER A 45 45.73 -13.67 -22.64
N THR A 46 45.46 -13.68 -21.33
CA THR A 46 46.48 -14.13 -20.36
C THR A 46 45.77 -14.69 -19.11
N THR A 47 46.37 -15.73 -18.51
CA THR A 47 45.99 -16.45 -17.28
C THR A 47 44.75 -17.35 -17.34
N GLY A 48 44.97 -18.63 -17.67
CA GLY A 48 44.64 -19.80 -16.83
C GLY A 48 43.21 -20.05 -16.33
N GLU A 49 42.20 -19.35 -16.82
CA GLU A 49 40.83 -19.53 -16.33
C GLU A 49 40.03 -20.46 -17.22
N THR A 50 39.44 -21.48 -16.60
CA THR A 50 38.54 -22.41 -17.28
C THR A 50 37.26 -21.68 -17.71
N GLU A 51 36.60 -22.14 -18.79
CA GLU A 51 35.32 -21.57 -19.23
C GLU A 51 34.27 -21.53 -18.10
N VAL A 52 34.35 -22.48 -17.17
CA VAL A 52 33.53 -22.55 -15.96
C VAL A 52 33.80 -21.36 -15.02
N GLU A 53 35.06 -20.98 -14.78
CA GLU A 53 35.41 -19.82 -13.95
C GLU A 53 34.95 -18.52 -14.59
N LYS A 54 35.03 -18.42 -15.92
CA LYS A 54 34.50 -17.26 -16.66
C LYS A 54 32.98 -17.14 -16.53
N LEU A 55 32.25 -18.25 -16.63
CA LEU A 55 30.80 -18.30 -16.40
C LEU A 55 30.44 -17.93 -14.96
N LEU A 56 31.19 -18.45 -13.98
CA LEU A 56 30.94 -18.20 -12.56
C LEU A 56 31.22 -16.73 -12.19
N ARG A 57 32.25 -16.11 -12.78
CA ARG A 57 32.50 -14.67 -12.67
C ARG A 57 31.37 -13.86 -13.31
N MET A 58 30.91 -14.24 -14.49
CA MET A 58 29.83 -13.54 -15.18
C MET A 58 28.52 -13.64 -14.40
N ALA A 59 28.20 -14.81 -13.84
CA ALA A 59 27.04 -15.00 -12.97
C ALA A 59 27.13 -14.16 -11.69
N LYS A 60 28.30 -14.09 -11.05
CA LYS A 60 28.53 -13.20 -9.90
C LYS A 60 28.35 -11.72 -10.27
N LYS A 61 28.86 -11.29 -11.42
CA LYS A 61 28.69 -9.92 -11.91
C LYS A 61 27.22 -9.60 -12.20
N LEU A 62 26.48 -10.51 -12.84
CA LEU A 62 25.05 -10.33 -13.11
C LEU A 62 24.22 -10.29 -11.81
N ARG A 63 24.57 -11.10 -10.79
CA ARG A 63 23.93 -11.02 -9.48
C ARG A 63 24.20 -9.69 -8.79
N ALA A 64 25.45 -9.23 -8.78
CA ALA A 64 25.80 -7.92 -8.21
C ALA A 64 25.07 -6.78 -8.91
N GLN A 65 24.98 -6.83 -10.26
CA GLN A 65 24.24 -5.85 -11.05
C GLN A 65 22.72 -5.90 -10.78
N ALA A 66 22.15 -7.09 -10.61
CA ALA A 66 20.75 -7.25 -10.23
C ALA A 66 20.48 -6.65 -8.84
N GLU A 67 21.32 -6.97 -7.84
CA GLU A 67 21.21 -6.41 -6.49
C GLU A 67 21.34 -4.88 -6.46
N GLU A 68 22.24 -4.31 -7.27
CA GLU A 68 22.41 -2.86 -7.41
C GLU A 68 21.18 -2.21 -8.05
N SER A 69 20.68 -2.78 -9.16
CA SER A 69 19.46 -2.27 -9.81
C SER A 69 18.22 -2.39 -8.94
N GLU A 70 18.12 -3.45 -8.13
CA GLU A 70 17.02 -3.63 -7.19
C GLU A 70 17.07 -2.55 -6.09
N LYS A 71 18.27 -2.28 -5.54
CA LYS A 71 18.46 -1.20 -4.56
C LYS A 71 18.06 0.15 -5.12
N GLU A 72 18.48 0.48 -6.34
CA GLU A 72 18.12 1.74 -7.00
C GLU A 72 16.59 1.90 -7.12
N ILE A 73 15.89 0.85 -7.55
CA ILE A 73 14.43 0.85 -7.64
C ILE A 73 13.79 1.06 -6.27
N HIS A 74 14.25 0.38 -5.23
CA HIS A 74 13.71 0.54 -3.88
C HIS A 74 13.93 1.95 -3.32
N VAL A 75 15.12 2.54 -3.54
CA VAL A 75 15.44 3.90 -3.12
C VAL A 75 14.55 4.91 -3.86
N GLU A 76 14.38 4.76 -5.17
CA GLU A 76 13.51 5.65 -5.96
C GLU A 76 12.05 5.56 -5.50
N LEU A 77 11.54 4.33 -5.28
CA LEU A 77 10.18 4.10 -4.80
C LEU A 77 9.97 4.66 -3.38
N ALA A 78 10.96 4.49 -2.49
CA ALA A 78 10.93 5.06 -1.15
C ALA A 78 10.92 6.60 -1.19
N GLY A 79 11.75 7.22 -2.04
CA GLY A 79 11.77 8.66 -2.25
C GLY A 79 10.44 9.20 -2.81
N LYS A 80 9.86 8.52 -3.81
CA LYS A 80 8.53 8.86 -4.35
C LYS A 80 7.44 8.72 -3.29
N LYS A 81 7.51 7.71 -2.43
CA LYS A 81 6.57 7.54 -1.31
C LYS A 81 6.72 8.68 -0.31
N ALA A 82 7.92 8.95 0.18
CA ALA A 82 8.19 10.04 1.13
C ALA A 82 7.73 11.40 0.58
N GLY A 83 7.97 11.67 -0.71
CA GLY A 83 7.51 12.90 -1.36
C GLY A 83 5.97 13.00 -1.49
N ARG A 84 5.26 11.88 -1.62
CA ARG A 84 3.78 11.87 -1.59
C ARG A 84 3.27 12.05 -0.17
N ASP A 85 3.83 11.32 0.79
CA ASP A 85 3.44 11.39 2.19
C ASP A 85 3.66 12.81 2.73
N GLY A 86 4.78 13.45 2.43
CA GLY A 86 5.04 14.85 2.82
C GLY A 86 4.08 15.87 2.23
N LYS A 87 3.53 15.62 1.03
CA LYS A 87 2.46 16.47 0.45
C LYS A 87 1.15 16.32 1.21
N ILE A 88 0.83 15.10 1.64
CA ILE A 88 -0.36 14.83 2.46
C ILE A 88 -0.17 15.42 3.85
N ASP A 89 1.01 15.30 4.45
CA ASP A 89 1.33 15.89 5.75
C ASP A 89 1.18 17.42 5.71
N GLY A 90 1.71 18.08 4.67
CA GLY A 90 1.49 19.52 4.49
C GLY A 90 0.02 19.91 4.24
N LEU A 91 -0.78 19.00 3.68
CA LEU A 91 -2.23 19.21 3.56
C LEU A 91 -2.94 19.04 4.90
N ILE A 92 -2.52 18.08 5.73
CA ILE A 92 -3.00 17.90 7.10
C ILE A 92 -2.71 19.18 7.89
N ASP A 93 -1.47 19.66 7.89
CA ASP A 93 -1.08 20.91 8.57
C ASP A 93 -1.95 22.09 8.12
N HIS A 94 -2.17 22.22 6.81
CA HIS A 94 -2.99 23.29 6.26
C HIS A 94 -4.47 23.15 6.62
N LEU A 95 -5.05 21.95 6.62
CA LEU A 95 -6.48 21.76 6.91
C LEU A 95 -6.77 21.86 8.41
N CYS A 96 -5.80 21.48 9.22
CA CYS A 96 -6.04 21.19 10.62
C CYS A 96 -5.43 22.23 11.57
N ASP A 97 -4.48 23.07 11.17
CA ASP A 97 -3.69 23.88 12.11
C ASP A 97 -2.99 23.03 13.18
N SER A 98 -1.75 22.66 12.91
CA SER A 98 -0.88 21.90 13.82
C SER A 98 -0.42 22.69 15.06
N SER A 99 -0.98 23.89 15.30
CA SER A 99 -0.62 24.80 16.40
C SER A 99 -1.22 24.40 17.77
N GLY A 100 -1.74 23.18 17.90
CA GLY A 100 -2.21 22.62 19.18
C GLY A 100 -3.52 23.20 19.71
N ASN A 101 -4.27 23.94 18.88
CA ASN A 101 -5.55 24.52 19.26
C ASN A 101 -6.71 23.59 18.88
N VAL A 102 -7.83 23.68 19.63
CA VAL A 102 -9.01 22.83 19.42
C VAL A 102 -9.52 22.99 17.99
N TYR A 103 -9.49 21.90 17.23
CA TYR A 103 -9.93 21.83 15.83
C TYR A 103 -11.40 22.22 15.72
N ARG A 104 -11.69 23.46 15.29
CA ARG A 104 -13.06 23.88 15.00
C ARG A 104 -13.45 23.34 13.62
N GLN A 105 -14.43 22.45 13.59
CA GLN A 105 -15.00 21.88 12.36
C GLN A 105 -15.28 22.93 11.29
N SER A 106 -15.85 24.08 11.66
CA SER A 106 -16.16 25.17 10.73
C SER A 106 -14.93 25.70 9.96
N SER A 107 -13.78 25.81 10.62
CA SER A 107 -12.52 26.21 9.97
C SER A 107 -12.07 25.15 8.95
N VAL A 108 -12.20 23.87 9.30
CA VAL A 108 -11.86 22.75 8.41
C VAL A 108 -12.77 22.75 7.18
N VAL A 109 -14.08 22.94 7.37
CA VAL A 109 -15.07 23.07 6.28
C VAL A 109 -14.68 24.20 5.33
N GLU A 110 -14.39 25.40 5.84
CA GLU A 110 -13.99 26.54 5.00
C GLU A 110 -12.72 26.25 4.19
N ARG A 111 -11.72 25.63 4.82
CA ARG A 111 -10.45 25.28 4.15
C ARG A 111 -10.66 24.19 3.09
N LEU A 112 -11.52 23.21 3.36
CA LEU A 112 -11.92 22.19 2.39
C LEU A 112 -12.67 22.84 1.20
N ARG A 113 -13.58 23.79 1.45
CA ARG A 113 -14.26 24.54 0.37
C ARG A 113 -13.26 25.32 -0.49
N LYS A 114 -12.23 25.91 0.14
CA LYS A 114 -11.20 26.68 -0.55
C LYS A 114 -10.28 25.80 -1.40
N LYS A 115 -9.84 24.66 -0.86
CA LYS A 115 -8.83 23.80 -1.49
C LYS A 115 -9.42 22.75 -2.44
N LYS A 116 -10.67 22.33 -2.20
CA LYS A 116 -11.41 21.32 -2.98
C LYS A 116 -10.55 20.10 -3.34
N PRO A 117 -10.01 19.39 -2.34
CA PRO A 117 -9.23 18.17 -2.59
C PRO A 117 -10.09 17.13 -3.32
N SER A 118 -9.46 16.33 -4.18
CA SER A 118 -10.13 15.20 -4.83
C SER A 118 -10.45 14.09 -3.82
N LEU A 119 -11.42 13.22 -4.14
CA LEU A 119 -11.76 12.06 -3.32
C LEU A 119 -10.53 11.18 -3.01
N ASP A 120 -9.72 10.89 -4.02
CA ASP A 120 -8.46 10.14 -3.87
C ASP A 120 -7.46 10.84 -2.92
N THR A 121 -7.44 12.17 -2.89
CA THR A 121 -6.61 12.92 -1.94
C THR A 121 -7.17 12.84 -0.52
N LEU A 122 -8.50 12.91 -0.37
CA LEU A 122 -9.18 12.79 0.92
C LEU A 122 -8.98 11.39 1.52
N GLU A 123 -9.08 10.34 0.69
CA GLU A 123 -8.80 8.97 1.12
C GLU A 123 -7.36 8.82 1.62
N LYS A 124 -6.38 9.30 0.84
CA LYS A 124 -4.96 9.28 1.23
C LYS A 124 -4.71 10.06 2.52
N LEU A 125 -5.46 11.13 2.76
CA LEU A 125 -5.35 11.93 3.97
C LEU A 125 -5.89 11.18 5.19
N VAL A 126 -7.06 10.55 5.09
CA VAL A 126 -7.60 9.69 6.15
C VAL A 126 -6.67 8.52 6.44
N ASP A 127 -6.15 7.86 5.39
CA ASP A 127 -5.19 6.77 5.53
C ASP A 127 -3.90 7.21 6.23
N ARG A 128 -3.42 8.41 5.92
CA ARG A 128 -2.21 8.97 6.52
C ARG A 128 -2.41 9.27 8.01
N LEU A 129 -3.55 9.88 8.38
CA LEU A 129 -3.90 10.14 9.79
C LEU A 129 -4.02 8.84 10.59
N ASP A 130 -4.69 7.84 10.02
CA ASP A 130 -4.89 6.54 10.66
C ASP A 130 -3.57 5.76 10.79
N TYR A 131 -2.67 5.86 9.80
CA TYR A 131 -1.32 5.31 9.88
C TYR A 131 -0.49 6.01 10.98
N GLN A 132 -0.50 7.34 11.05
CA GLN A 132 0.23 8.09 12.08
C GLN A 132 -0.30 7.74 13.48
N ARG A 133 -1.62 7.55 13.63
CA ARG A 133 -2.21 7.11 14.88
C ARG A 133 -1.69 5.73 15.27
N ASP A 134 -1.62 4.80 14.33
CA ASP A 134 -1.10 3.46 14.61
C ASP A 134 0.38 3.51 15.02
N VAL A 135 1.19 4.36 14.39
CA VAL A 135 2.57 4.62 14.79
C VAL A 135 2.63 5.18 16.22
N ALA A 136 1.77 6.16 16.55
CA ALA A 136 1.69 6.75 17.89
C ALA A 136 1.22 5.74 18.95
N LEU A 137 0.37 4.77 18.61
CA LEU A 137 0.00 3.67 19.49
C LEU A 137 1.14 2.67 19.75
N GLY A 138 2.32 2.87 19.13
CA GLY A 138 3.46 1.98 19.24
C GLY A 138 3.30 0.71 18.42
N ASN A 139 2.36 0.67 17.46
CA ASN A 139 2.17 -0.52 16.63
C ASN A 139 3.38 -0.74 15.73
N LYS A 140 3.74 -2.01 15.55
CA LYS A 140 4.82 -2.41 14.65
C LYS A 140 4.47 -1.99 13.22
N HIS A 141 5.36 -1.22 12.62
CA HIS A 141 5.27 -0.81 11.23
C HIS A 141 6.62 -1.05 10.55
N VAL A 142 6.67 -0.87 9.23
CA VAL A 142 7.88 -1.07 8.43
C VAL A 142 8.36 0.28 7.93
N GLU A 143 9.61 0.62 8.24
CA GLU A 143 10.27 1.84 7.78
C GLU A 143 11.47 1.50 6.89
N ALA A 144 11.75 2.37 5.93
CA ALA A 144 12.97 2.30 5.15
C ALA A 144 14.10 3.00 5.92
N LYS A 145 15.12 2.24 6.33
CA LYS A 145 16.30 2.74 7.02
C LYS A 145 17.55 2.15 6.38
N ASN A 146 18.47 3.02 5.92
CA ASN A 146 19.74 2.63 5.31
C ASN A 146 19.58 1.53 4.24
N ASP A 147 18.72 1.78 3.26
CA ASP A 147 18.41 0.89 2.12
C ASP A 147 17.80 -0.47 2.49
N LYS A 148 17.27 -0.61 3.71
CA LYS A 148 16.56 -1.81 4.18
C LYS A 148 15.23 -1.47 4.79
N PHE A 149 14.25 -2.36 4.61
CA PHE A 149 12.99 -2.31 5.32
C PHE A 149 13.15 -2.99 6.68
N VAL A 150 12.95 -2.22 7.76
CA VAL A 150 13.09 -2.71 9.13
C VAL A 150 11.73 -2.58 9.82
N SER A 151 11.36 -3.60 10.61
CA SER A 151 10.19 -3.49 11.48
C SER A 151 10.57 -2.61 12.67
N VAL A 152 9.88 -1.48 12.80
CA VAL A 152 10.07 -0.49 13.87
C VAL A 152 8.84 -0.51 14.77
N SER A 153 9.08 -0.42 16.07
CA SER A 153 8.06 -0.23 17.10
C SER A 153 8.41 1.05 17.83
N GLY A 154 7.52 2.04 17.79
CA GLY A 154 7.71 3.32 18.47
C GLY A 154 7.38 3.23 19.96
N GLU A 155 7.79 4.24 20.72
CA GLU A 155 7.28 4.48 22.06
C GLU A 155 5.80 4.86 21.99
N LYS A 156 4.99 4.29 22.88
CA LYS A 156 3.54 4.51 22.88
C LYS A 156 3.24 5.94 23.36
N ASN A 157 2.66 6.74 22.48
CA ASN A 157 2.17 8.09 22.75
C ASN A 157 0.65 8.15 22.59
N GLU A 158 -0.08 7.90 23.68
CA GLU A 158 -1.54 7.89 23.70
C GLU A 158 -2.15 9.27 23.44
N ILE A 159 -1.49 10.34 23.88
CA ILE A 159 -1.95 11.72 23.69
C ILE A 159 -1.98 12.06 22.19
N GLU A 160 -0.91 11.71 21.48
CA GLU A 160 -0.82 11.92 20.04
C GLU A 160 -1.80 11.05 19.27
N ALA A 161 -1.98 9.78 19.69
CA ALA A 161 -2.96 8.90 19.08
C ALA A 161 -4.40 9.45 19.22
N GLU A 162 -4.76 9.96 20.40
CA GLU A 162 -6.07 10.56 20.64
C GLU A 162 -6.27 11.85 19.83
N ARG A 163 -5.22 12.67 19.74
CA ARG A 163 -5.21 13.88 18.90
C ARG A 163 -5.49 13.53 17.43
N LEU A 164 -4.81 12.53 16.89
CA LEU A 164 -4.97 12.08 15.50
C LEU A 164 -6.34 11.44 15.25
N ASN A 165 -6.88 10.73 16.25
CA ASN A 165 -8.23 10.17 16.16
C ASN A 165 -9.29 11.29 16.12
N THR A 166 -9.22 12.24 17.05
CA THR A 166 -10.08 13.44 17.07
C THR A 166 -9.98 14.20 15.76
N LEU A 167 -8.77 14.31 15.21
CA LEU A 167 -8.56 15.01 13.95
C LEU A 167 -9.25 14.33 12.77
N THR A 168 -9.18 13.00 12.74
CA THR A 168 -9.86 12.18 11.74
C THR A 168 -11.37 12.37 11.84
N ASP A 169 -11.93 12.40 13.06
CA ASP A 169 -13.37 12.60 13.27
C ASP A 169 -13.82 14.00 12.85
N VAL A 170 -13.07 15.05 13.20
CA VAL A 170 -13.37 16.44 12.79
C VAL A 170 -13.36 16.58 11.26
N LEU A 171 -12.39 15.95 10.58
CA LEU A 171 -12.35 15.94 9.12
C LEU A 171 -13.57 15.24 8.51
N LEU A 172 -13.92 14.06 9.02
CA LEU A 172 -15.07 13.30 8.50
C LEU A 172 -16.39 14.03 8.73
N ASN A 173 -16.55 14.69 9.88
CA ASN A 173 -17.71 15.53 10.17
C ASN A 173 -17.76 16.76 9.26
N ALA A 174 -16.61 17.40 8.98
CA ALA A 174 -16.54 18.52 8.05
C ALA A 174 -16.91 18.10 6.62
N LEU A 175 -16.52 16.89 6.19
CA LEU A 175 -16.91 16.34 4.89
C LEU A 175 -18.41 16.03 4.84
N GLU A 176 -18.98 15.54 5.94
CA GLU A 176 -20.42 15.26 6.05
C GLU A 176 -21.27 16.52 5.93
N GLU A 177 -20.82 17.62 6.54
CA GLU A 177 -21.44 18.95 6.38
C GLU A 177 -21.41 19.41 4.92
N LEU A 178 -20.26 19.25 4.24
CA LEU A 178 -20.12 19.57 2.82
C LEU A 178 -21.02 18.70 1.93
N ASP A 179 -21.06 17.39 2.18
CA ASP A 179 -21.93 16.47 1.45
C ASP A 179 -23.40 16.88 1.62
N GLY A 180 -23.82 17.26 2.84
CA GLY A 180 -25.16 17.78 3.11
C GLY A 180 -25.46 19.05 2.33
N GLU A 181 -24.51 19.99 2.23
CA GLU A 181 -24.66 21.20 1.40
C GLU A 181 -24.77 20.89 -0.09
N PHE A 182 -23.99 19.93 -0.60
CA PHE A 182 -24.06 19.53 -2.00
C PHE A 182 -25.38 18.85 -2.33
N GLN A 183 -25.86 17.94 -1.46
CA GLN A 183 -27.15 17.29 -1.61
C GLN A 183 -28.31 18.28 -1.54
N ALA A 184 -28.28 19.24 -0.60
CA ALA A 184 -29.29 20.30 -0.52
C ALA A 184 -29.37 21.16 -1.79
N ARG A 185 -28.26 21.26 -2.55
CA ARG A 185 -28.20 21.99 -3.83
C ARG A 185 -28.56 21.12 -5.03
N SER A 186 -28.36 19.80 -4.97
CA SER A 186 -28.66 18.87 -6.05
C SER A 186 -30.07 18.28 -5.89
N LYS A 187 -30.95 18.46 -6.89
CA LYS A 187 -32.32 17.90 -6.87
C LYS A 187 -32.38 16.38 -7.15
N THR A 188 -31.28 15.65 -6.99
CA THR A 188 -31.12 14.24 -7.36
C THR A 188 -30.73 13.40 -6.15
N ASP A 189 -31.56 12.42 -5.82
CA ASP A 189 -31.60 11.70 -4.52
C ASP A 189 -30.61 10.54 -4.35
N SER A 190 -29.63 10.34 -5.24
CA SER A 190 -28.92 9.05 -5.28
C SER A 190 -27.41 9.14 -5.46
N THR A 191 -26.70 9.68 -4.47
CA THR A 191 -25.24 9.50 -4.44
C THR A 191 -24.75 9.26 -3.02
N THR A 192 -24.06 8.14 -2.84
CA THR A 192 -23.26 7.84 -1.64
C THR A 192 -22.39 9.06 -1.33
N THR A 193 -22.55 9.62 -0.14
CA THR A 193 -21.81 10.80 0.31
C THR A 193 -20.36 10.42 0.57
N VAL A 194 -19.43 11.29 0.19
CA VAL A 194 -17.97 11.04 0.30
C VAL A 194 -17.58 10.70 1.74
N SER A 195 -18.13 11.42 2.71
CA SER A 195 -17.97 11.16 4.15
C SER A 195 -18.35 9.74 4.56
N LYS A 196 -19.48 9.22 4.09
CA LYS A 196 -19.97 7.87 4.43
C LYS A 196 -19.07 6.80 3.82
N GLU A 197 -18.68 6.97 2.56
CA GLU A 197 -17.76 6.07 1.89
C GLU A 197 -16.43 5.98 2.65
N LEU A 198 -15.84 7.12 3.03
CA LEU A 198 -14.59 7.15 3.78
C LEU A 198 -14.70 6.55 5.18
N ARG A 199 -15.82 6.76 5.90
CA ARG A 199 -16.07 6.11 7.20
C ARG A 199 -16.12 4.59 7.07
N ILE A 200 -16.85 4.08 6.08
CA ILE A 200 -16.96 2.62 5.82
C ILE A 200 -15.56 2.06 5.54
N ARG A 201 -14.83 2.66 4.58
CA ARG A 201 -13.47 2.23 4.22
C ARG A 201 -12.51 2.23 5.40
N LEU A 202 -12.54 3.28 6.21
CA LEU A 202 -11.72 3.39 7.41
C LEU A 202 -12.06 2.29 8.43
N SER A 203 -13.35 2.03 8.65
CA SER A 203 -13.79 0.96 9.55
C SER A 203 -13.39 -0.43 9.04
N GLU A 204 -13.51 -0.69 7.74
CA GLU A 204 -13.08 -1.93 7.10
C GLU A 204 -11.57 -2.12 7.25
N LYS A 205 -10.76 -1.09 6.96
CA LYS A 205 -9.30 -1.15 7.15
C LYS A 205 -8.92 -1.46 8.60
N ARG A 206 -9.55 -0.80 9.58
CA ARG A 206 -9.29 -1.07 11.01
C ARG A 206 -9.68 -2.49 11.40
N ARG A 207 -10.80 -3.01 10.86
CA ARG A 207 -11.23 -4.40 11.04
C ARG A 207 -10.23 -5.38 10.44
N GLU A 208 -9.87 -5.23 9.17
CA GLU A 208 -8.90 -6.10 8.49
C GLU A 208 -7.54 -6.16 9.22
N ARG A 209 -7.08 -5.02 9.75
CA ARG A 209 -5.84 -5.00 10.54
C ARG A 209 -5.98 -5.75 11.86
N SER A 210 -7.14 -5.65 12.51
CA SER A 210 -7.45 -6.38 13.74
C SER A 210 -7.54 -7.89 13.48
N GLU A 211 -8.19 -8.29 12.39
CA GLU A 211 -8.29 -9.69 11.93
C GLU A 211 -6.90 -10.26 11.63
N LYS A 212 -6.09 -9.58 10.82
CA LYS A 212 -4.70 -10.00 10.54
C LYS A 212 -3.82 -10.04 11.80
N PHE A 213 -4.10 -9.21 12.80
CA PHE A 213 -3.41 -9.29 14.08
C PHE A 213 -3.85 -10.54 14.85
N GLN A 214 -5.15 -10.84 14.88
CA GLN A 214 -5.70 -12.02 15.53
C GLN A 214 -5.19 -13.31 14.88
N GLU A 215 -5.20 -13.42 13.55
CA GLU A 215 -4.64 -14.57 12.81
C GLU A 215 -3.16 -14.80 13.14
N ARG A 216 -2.38 -13.72 13.28
CA ARG A 216 -0.97 -13.82 13.70
C ARG A 216 -0.82 -14.30 15.15
N GLN A 217 -1.73 -13.93 16.04
CA GLN A 217 -1.74 -14.43 17.42
C GLN A 217 -2.13 -15.91 17.48
N GLU A 218 -3.11 -16.32 16.69
CA GLU A 218 -3.59 -17.70 16.61
C GLU A 218 -2.51 -18.61 16.00
N SER A 219 -1.91 -18.23 14.87
CA SER A 219 -0.80 -18.98 14.27
C SER A 219 0.43 -19.08 15.20
N LEU A 220 0.71 -18.05 16.01
CA LEU A 220 1.77 -18.13 17.03
C LEU A 220 1.41 -19.11 18.15
N ARG A 221 0.15 -19.16 18.60
CA ARG A 221 -0.31 -20.14 19.60
C ARG A 221 -0.24 -21.56 19.06
N GLU A 222 -0.69 -21.79 17.83
CA GLU A 222 -0.60 -23.10 17.16
C GLU A 222 0.85 -23.55 16.96
N ALA A 223 1.74 -22.66 16.52
CA ALA A 223 3.16 -22.99 16.41
C ALA A 223 3.78 -23.36 17.76
N GLN A 224 3.34 -22.73 18.86
CA GLN A 224 3.79 -23.08 20.21
C GLN A 224 3.23 -24.41 20.70
N THR A 225 1.98 -24.75 20.39
CA THR A 225 1.41 -26.06 20.76
C THR A 225 2.06 -27.18 19.98
N ILE A 226 2.34 -27.01 18.68
CA ILE A 226 3.08 -27.96 17.85
C ILE A 226 4.50 -28.14 18.40
N LYS A 227 5.22 -27.06 18.71
CA LYS A 227 6.58 -27.15 19.29
C LYS A 227 6.60 -27.86 20.64
N LYS A 228 5.55 -27.70 21.46
CA LYS A 228 5.40 -28.45 22.72
C LYS A 228 5.08 -29.91 22.45
N GLY A 229 4.15 -30.22 21.53
CA GLY A 229 3.82 -31.59 21.11
C GLY A 229 5.03 -32.37 20.59
N GLN A 230 5.82 -31.76 19.69
CA GLN A 230 7.07 -32.33 19.17
C GLN A 230 8.09 -32.60 20.28
N LYS A 231 8.10 -31.80 21.36
CA LYS A 231 8.99 -32.04 22.52
C LYS A 231 8.57 -33.28 23.32
N TYR A 232 7.29 -33.64 23.32
CA TYR A 232 6.79 -34.86 23.98
C TYR A 232 7.03 -36.10 23.10
N GLU A 233 6.81 -36.02 21.78
CA GLU A 233 7.11 -37.14 20.85
C GLU A 233 8.61 -37.50 20.85
N LEU A 234 9.51 -36.50 20.89
CA LEU A 234 10.95 -36.73 21.06
C LEU A 234 11.33 -37.33 22.43
N HIS A 235 10.49 -37.15 23.45
CA HIS A 235 10.74 -37.74 24.76
C HIS A 235 10.34 -39.21 24.81
N ASP A 236 9.25 -39.58 24.12
CA ASP A 236 8.77 -40.96 24.04
C ASP A 236 9.68 -41.83 23.14
N GLU A 237 10.13 -41.32 21.98
CA GLU A 237 11.08 -42.04 21.12
C GLU A 237 12.45 -42.29 21.77
N ASN A 238 12.86 -41.45 22.72
CA ASN A 238 14.10 -41.64 23.46
C ASN A 238 13.96 -42.63 24.63
N GLN A 239 12.76 -42.85 25.16
CA GLN A 239 12.51 -43.90 26.14
C GLN A 239 12.46 -45.28 25.49
N GLU A 240 11.92 -45.39 24.27
CA GLU A 240 11.88 -46.66 23.52
C GLU A 240 13.26 -47.16 23.05
N LYS A 241 14.28 -46.29 23.00
CA LYS A 241 15.67 -46.66 22.61
C LYS A 241 16.58 -47.02 23.79
N LEU A 242 16.05 -47.00 25.01
CA LEU A 242 16.79 -47.27 26.24
C LEU A 242 16.50 -48.67 26.84
N ASP A 243 15.65 -49.47 26.20
CA ASP A 243 15.44 -50.91 26.44
C ASP A 243 16.09 -51.76 25.34
#